data_AF-A0A534YJC8-F1
#
_entry.id   AF-A0A534YJC8-F1
#
_cell.length_a   1.000
_cell.length_b   1.000
_cell.length_c   1.000
_cell.angle_alpha   90.00
_cell.angle_beta   90.00
_cell.angle_gamma   90.00
#
_symmetry.space_group_name_H-M   'P 1'
#
loop_
_entity.id
_entity.type
_entity.pdbx_description
1 polymer ?
#
loop_
_entity_poly.entity_id
_entity_poly.type
_entity_poly.pdbx_seq_one_letter_code
_entity_poly.pdbx_strand_id
1 'polypeptide(L)'
;MRFKKDVHYLAPEELRGFARDLLNLPLADFRYRSGDQRKRLGFMIDGHESLACVDGDHVDLYAYTTMAVAALQVQAVEITELREELAAIRTELAKRRP
;
A
#
# COMPACT_ATOMS: atom_id res chain seq x y z
N MET A 1 -24.31 -10.71 4.36
CA MET A 1 -24.05 -10.53 2.91
C MET A 1 -25.23 -9.92 2.13
N ARG A 2 -26.09 -9.10 2.75
CA ARG A 2 -27.30 -8.57 2.07
C ARG A 2 -27.01 -7.57 0.93
N PHE A 3 -25.81 -6.99 0.88
CA PHE A 3 -25.39 -5.98 -0.11
C PHE A 3 -24.10 -6.33 -0.87
N LYS A 4 -23.48 -7.48 -0.57
CA LYS A 4 -22.22 -7.93 -1.21
C LYS A 4 -22.41 -9.37 -1.71
N LYS A 5 -22.05 -9.61 -2.96
CA LYS A 5 -22.04 -10.92 -3.63
C LYS A 5 -20.61 -11.28 -4.02
N ASP A 6 -20.36 -12.57 -4.28
CA ASP A 6 -19.07 -13.07 -4.78
C ASP A 6 -17.87 -12.66 -3.92
N VAL A 7 -18.04 -12.72 -2.60
CA VAL A 7 -17.01 -12.29 -1.64
C VAL A 7 -15.88 -13.31 -1.60
N HIS A 8 -14.71 -12.87 -2.04
CA HIS A 8 -13.43 -13.56 -1.90
C HIS A 8 -12.55 -12.82 -0.89
N TYR A 9 -11.87 -13.57 -0.02
CA TYR A 9 -10.89 -13.00 0.91
C TYR A 9 -9.49 -13.12 0.31
N LEU A 10 -8.74 -12.04 0.36
CA LEU A 10 -7.46 -11.94 -0.32
C LEU A 10 -6.37 -12.81 0.35
N ALA A 11 -5.66 -13.56 -0.47
CA ALA A 11 -4.44 -14.25 -0.10
C ALA A 11 -3.26 -13.26 0.06
N PRO A 12 -2.17 -13.65 0.75
CA PRO A 12 -0.99 -12.80 0.93
C PRO A 12 -0.40 -12.27 -0.38
N GLU A 13 -0.41 -13.06 -1.45
CA GLU A 13 0.09 -12.69 -2.78
C GLU A 13 -0.77 -11.59 -3.42
N GLU A 14 -2.08 -11.64 -3.22
CA GLU A 14 -3.01 -10.62 -3.71
C GLU A 14 -2.81 -9.31 -2.94
N LEU A 15 -2.63 -9.37 -1.61
CA LEU A 15 -2.29 -8.21 -0.79
C LEU A 15 -0.97 -7.56 -1.24
N ARG A 16 0.04 -8.37 -1.60
CA ARG A 16 1.32 -7.88 -2.15
C ARG A 16 1.16 -7.17 -3.49
N GLY A 17 0.20 -7.57 -4.32
CA GLY A 17 -0.16 -6.86 -5.55
C GLY A 17 -0.62 -5.44 -5.26
N PHE A 18 -1.65 -5.29 -4.41
CA PHE A 18 -2.16 -3.98 -4.02
C PHE A 18 -1.11 -3.11 -3.30
N ALA A 19 -0.27 -3.72 -2.47
CA ALA A 19 0.82 -3.03 -1.81
C ALA A 19 1.83 -2.47 -2.83
N ARG A 20 2.23 -3.28 -3.82
CA ARG A 20 3.15 -2.85 -4.88
C ARG A 20 2.57 -1.71 -5.70
N ASP A 21 1.31 -1.84 -6.11
CA ASP A 21 0.61 -0.83 -6.89
C ASP A 21 0.55 0.51 -6.15
N LEU A 22 0.22 0.47 -4.85
CA LEU A 22 0.18 1.66 -4.01
C LEU A 22 1.55 2.29 -3.78
N LEU A 23 2.57 1.47 -3.51
CA LEU A 23 3.93 1.96 -3.22
C LEU A 23 4.64 2.55 -4.46
N ASN A 24 4.23 2.12 -5.66
CA ASN A 24 4.73 2.67 -6.92
C ASN A 24 4.01 3.94 -7.37
N LEU A 25 2.97 4.37 -6.66
CA LEU A 25 2.20 5.55 -6.99
C LEU A 25 2.98 6.83 -6.63
N PRO A 26 3.31 7.69 -7.61
CA PRO A 26 4.02 8.92 -7.34
C PRO A 26 3.14 9.87 -6.52
N LEU A 27 3.62 10.25 -5.34
CA LEU A 27 2.98 11.28 -4.54
C LEU A 27 3.41 12.66 -5.05
N ALA A 28 2.43 13.55 -5.14
CA ALA A 28 2.62 14.91 -5.59
C ALA A 28 1.86 15.88 -4.71
N ASP A 29 2.36 17.11 -4.68
CA ASP A 29 1.56 18.24 -4.26
C ASP A 29 1.11 19.04 -5.49
N PHE A 30 -0.10 19.58 -5.41
CA PHE A 30 -0.69 20.29 -6.54
C PHE A 30 -1.68 21.35 -6.09
N ARG A 31 -2.07 22.22 -7.02
CA ARG A 31 -3.16 23.18 -6.89
C ARG A 31 -4.10 22.99 -8.06
N TYR A 32 -5.40 23.10 -7.81
CA TYR A 32 -6.38 23.06 -8.89
C TYR A 32 -6.23 24.30 -9.78
N ARG A 33 -6.41 24.11 -11.09
CA ARG A 33 -6.34 25.22 -12.06
C ARG A 33 -7.45 26.26 -11.85
N SER A 34 -8.57 25.83 -11.27
CA SER A 34 -9.72 26.67 -10.92
C SER A 34 -10.21 26.35 -9.52
N GLY A 35 -10.91 27.30 -8.89
CA GLY A 35 -11.40 27.15 -7.53
C GLY A 35 -10.30 27.36 -6.47
N ASP A 36 -10.35 26.57 -5.40
CA ASP A 36 -9.45 26.70 -4.25
C ASP A 36 -7.97 26.46 -4.63
N GLN A 37 -7.17 27.52 -4.49
CA GLN A 37 -5.73 27.53 -4.78
C GLN A 37 -4.87 26.97 -3.62
N ARG A 38 -5.49 26.42 -2.57
CA ARG A 38 -4.77 25.74 -1.50
C ARG A 38 -3.97 24.57 -2.06
N LYS A 39 -2.72 24.46 -1.62
CA LYS A 39 -1.85 23.32 -1.89
C LYS A 39 -2.48 22.04 -1.32
N ARG A 40 -2.67 21.03 -2.16
CA ARG A 40 -3.17 19.70 -1.81
C ARG A 40 -2.03 18.70 -1.91
N LEU A 41 -2.09 17.64 -1.09
CA LEU A 41 -1.24 16.46 -1.20
C LEU A 41 -2.10 15.33 -1.77
N GLY A 42 -1.56 14.57 -2.71
CA GLY A 42 -2.22 13.41 -3.30
C GLY A 42 -1.33 12.75 -4.34
N PHE A 43 -1.95 12.26 -5.41
CA PHE A 43 -1.30 11.67 -6.56
C PHE A 43 -2.10 12.02 -7.82
N MET A 44 -1.50 11.84 -8.99
CA MET A 44 -2.19 11.97 -10.28
C MET A 44 -2.65 10.60 -10.74
N ILE A 45 -3.86 10.49 -11.27
CA ILE A 45 -4.39 9.24 -11.83
C ILE A 45 -3.96 9.01 -13.29
N ASP A 46 -3.49 10.06 -13.97
CA ASP A 46 -3.01 9.97 -15.36
C ASP A 46 -1.86 8.95 -15.46
N GLY A 47 -2.04 7.92 -16.30
CA GLY A 47 -1.10 6.79 -16.44
C GLY A 47 -1.22 5.70 -15.37
N HIS A 48 -2.21 5.80 -14.49
CA HIS A 48 -2.49 4.88 -13.39
C HIS A 48 -3.97 4.45 -13.37
N GLU A 49 -4.65 4.53 -14.51
CA GLU A 49 -6.09 4.28 -14.66
C GLU A 49 -6.47 2.82 -14.36
N SER A 50 -5.51 1.90 -14.43
CA SER A 50 -5.71 0.49 -14.11
C SER A 50 -5.70 0.17 -12.61
N LEU A 51 -5.41 1.16 -11.75
CA LEU A 51 -5.40 0.95 -10.31
C LEU A 51 -6.81 0.67 -9.78
N ALA A 52 -6.92 -0.27 -8.85
CA ALA A 52 -8.21 -0.68 -8.28
C ALA A 52 -8.96 0.45 -7.55
N CYS A 53 -8.27 1.52 -7.17
CA CYS A 53 -8.87 2.70 -6.56
C CYS A 53 -9.26 3.81 -7.53
N VAL A 54 -9.02 3.65 -8.84
CA VAL A 54 -9.40 4.64 -9.85
C VAL A 54 -10.74 4.22 -10.48
N ASP A 55 -11.70 5.13 -10.45
CA ASP A 55 -13.03 4.99 -11.05
C ASP A 55 -13.29 6.18 -11.97
N GLY A 56 -12.99 6.00 -13.25
CA GLY A 56 -13.00 7.08 -14.24
C GLY A 56 -12.01 8.19 -13.88
N ASP A 57 -12.51 9.42 -13.79
CA ASP A 57 -11.71 10.61 -13.46
C ASP A 57 -11.61 10.87 -11.94
N HIS A 58 -11.95 9.87 -11.12
CA HIS A 58 -12.03 9.97 -9.68
C HIS A 58 -11.29 8.84 -8.98
N VAL A 59 -10.97 9.08 -7.72
CA VAL A 59 -10.41 8.09 -6.81
C VAL A 59 -11.52 7.61 -5.88
N ASP A 60 -11.79 6.31 -5.87
CA ASP A 60 -12.56 5.69 -4.80
C ASP A 60 -11.71 5.67 -3.53
N LEU A 61 -12.05 6.57 -2.60
CA LEU A 61 -11.35 6.71 -1.33
C LEU A 61 -11.45 5.44 -0.46
N TYR A 62 -12.54 4.68 -0.55
CA TYR A 62 -12.70 3.43 0.19
C TYR A 62 -11.74 2.36 -0.35
N ALA A 63 -11.66 2.22 -1.66
CA ALA A 63 -10.71 1.33 -2.31
C ALA A 63 -9.25 1.74 -2.03
N TYR A 64 -8.91 3.02 -2.19
CA TYR A 64 -7.56 3.54 -1.91
C TYR A 64 -7.14 3.30 -0.45
N THR A 65 -8.04 3.59 0.50
CA THR A 65 -7.76 3.35 1.93
C THR A 65 -7.59 1.86 2.21
N THR A 66 -8.35 1.00 1.55
CA THR A 66 -8.23 -0.47 1.69
C THR A 66 -6.90 -0.98 1.11
N MET A 67 -6.45 -0.44 -0.02
CA MET A 67 -5.10 -0.72 -0.56
C MET A 67 -4.01 -0.29 0.43
N ALA A 68 -4.18 0.86 1.10
CA ALA A 68 -3.25 1.30 2.14
C ALA A 68 -3.19 0.32 3.31
N VAL A 69 -4.33 -0.21 3.75
CA VAL A 69 -4.35 -1.27 4.77
C VAL A 69 -3.64 -2.54 4.29
N ALA A 70 -3.83 -2.97 3.04
CA ALA A 70 -3.10 -4.11 2.47
C ALA A 70 -1.57 -3.88 2.49
N ALA A 71 -1.11 -2.68 2.10
CA ALA A 71 0.30 -2.31 2.14
C ALA A 71 0.88 -2.33 3.57
N LEU A 72 0.10 -1.91 4.57
CA LEU A 72 0.50 -1.96 5.98
C LEU A 72 0.58 -3.40 6.50
N GLN A 73 -0.35 -4.27 6.10
CA GLN A 73 -0.33 -5.68 6.47
C GLN A 73 0.90 -6.40 5.89
N VAL A 74 1.23 -6.15 4.62
CA VAL A 74 2.43 -6.69 3.98
C VAL A 74 3.69 -6.22 4.71
N GLN A 75 3.82 -4.92 4.98
CA GLN A 75 4.97 -4.37 5.71
C GLN A 75 5.09 -4.95 7.13
N ALA A 76 3.98 -5.23 7.82
CA ALA A 76 4.02 -5.81 9.17
C ALA A 76 4.60 -7.23 9.18
N VAL A 77 4.31 -8.02 8.15
CA VAL A 77 4.91 -9.35 7.96
C VAL A 77 6.41 -9.20 7.69
N GLU A 78 6.78 -8.37 6.71
CA GLU A 78 8.19 -8.15 6.35
C GLU A 78 9.03 -7.65 7.54
N ILE A 79 8.50 -6.72 8.34
CA ILE A 79 9.17 -6.23 9.55
C ILE A 79 9.38 -7.36 10.57
N THR A 80 8.43 -8.29 10.68
CA THR A 80 8.52 -9.42 11.60
C THR A 80 9.62 -10.38 11.14
N GLU A 81 9.62 -10.76 9.87
CA GLU A 81 10.65 -11.61 9.25
C GLU A 81 12.05 -11.00 9.41
N LEU A 82 12.21 -9.72 9.06
CA LEU A 82 13.48 -9.01 9.20
C LEU A 82 13.97 -8.94 10.66
N ARG A 83 13.06 -8.81 11.63
CA ARG A 83 13.43 -8.81 13.06
C ARG A 83 13.91 -10.17 13.52
N GLU A 84 13.28 -11.26 13.05
CA GLU A 84 13.68 -12.62 13.37
C GLU A 84 15.04 -12.97 12.76
N GLU A 85 15.27 -12.61 11.50
CA GLU A 85 16.57 -12.78 10.84
C GLU A 85 17.68 -12.03 11.57
N LEU A 86 17.42 -10.76 11.95
CA LEU A 86 18.37 -9.96 12.69
C LEU A 86 18.71 -10.57 14.06
N ALA A 87 17.72 -11.14 14.76
CA ALA A 87 17.93 -11.82 16.03
C ALA A 87 18.82 -13.07 15.85
N ALA A 88 18.52 -13.90 14.84
CA ALA A 88 19.31 -15.09 14.52
C ALA A 88 20.77 -14.75 14.20
N ILE A 89 21.00 -13.73 13.37
CA ILE A 89 22.35 -13.26 13.01
C ILE A 89 23.10 -12.76 14.25
N ARG A 90 22.43 -11.98 15.12
CA ARG A 90 23.05 -11.48 16.37
C ARG A 90 23.45 -12.62 17.30
N THR A 91 22.61 -13.65 17.43
CA THR A 91 22.94 -14.83 18.23
C THR A 91 24.14 -15.58 17.66
N GLU A 92 24.22 -15.74 16.34
CA GLU A 92 25.35 -16.41 15.69
C GLU A 92 26.66 -15.63 15.85
N LEU A 93 26.63 -14.31 15.68
CA LEU A 93 27.80 -13.45 15.91
C LEU A 93 28.28 -13.51 17.37
N ALA A 94 27.36 -13.56 18.33
CA ALA A 94 27.70 -13.69 19.75
C ALA A 94 28.42 -15.02 20.05
N LYS A 95 28.01 -16.13 19.40
CA LYS A 95 28.67 -17.43 19.52
C LYS A 95 30.07 -17.48 18.90
N ARG A 96 30.34 -16.63 17.89
CA ARG A 96 31.62 -16.56 17.18
C ARG A 96 32.63 -15.59 17.79
N ARG A 97 32.23 -14.80 18.79
CA ARG A 97 33.14 -13.91 19.50
C ARG A 97 33.92 -14.73 20.55
N PRO A 98 35.26 -14.75 20.51
CA PRO A 98 36.10 -15.50 21.48
C PRO A 98 35.99 -14.92 22.89
#